data_AF-A0A3D0LU91-F1
#
_entry.id   AF-A0A3D0LU91-F1
#
_cell.length_a   1.000
_cell.length_b   1.000
_cell.length_c   1.000
_cell.angle_alpha   90.00
_cell.angle_beta   90.00
_cell.angle_gamma   90.00
#
_symmetry.space_group_name_H-M   'P 1'
#
loop_
_entity.id
_entity.type
_entity.pdbx_description
1 polymer ?
#
loop_
_entity_poly.entity_id
_entity_poly.type
_entity_poly.pdbx_seq_one_letter_code
_entity_poly.pdbx_strand_id
1 'polypeptide(L)'
;NLLLYGLFRQSMVFDVGSTICAPPDYARLTGVGRRRLLALSAGLYGLSLIPLINLAVPIYGVVVLSHYFFQGVAGAGNSAPPGGNRTHPREKAIARPSR
;
A
#
# COMPACT_ATOMS: atom_id res chain seq x y z
N ASN A 1 14.14 -18.33 12.79
CA ASN A 1 13.15 -17.23 12.81
C ASN A 1 13.22 -16.26 11.64
N LEU A 2 14.37 -16.02 11.00
CA LEU A 2 14.45 -15.05 9.89
C LEU A 2 13.57 -15.44 8.68
N LEU A 3 13.49 -16.72 8.35
CA LEU A 3 12.60 -17.25 7.30
C LEU A 3 11.11 -16.99 7.61
N LEU A 4 10.68 -17.33 8.83
CA LEU A 4 9.31 -17.13 9.31
C LEU A 4 8.94 -15.64 9.32
N TYR A 5 9.86 -14.78 9.77
CA TYR A 5 9.69 -13.34 9.68
C TYR A 5 9.56 -12.85 8.23
N GLY A 6 10.39 -13.37 7.32
CA GLY A 6 10.31 -13.06 5.89
C GLY A 6 8.94 -13.42 5.30
N LEU A 7 8.44 -14.61 5.61
CA LEU A 7 7.12 -15.07 5.18
C LEU A 7 5.98 -14.24 5.78
N PHE A 8 6.01 -14.00 7.09
CA PHE A 8 5.03 -13.17 7.80
C PHE A 8 4.97 -11.75 7.23
N ARG A 9 6.14 -11.13 7.05
CA ARG A 9 6.22 -9.80 6.46
C ARG A 9 5.69 -9.82 5.03
N GLN A 10 6.11 -10.79 4.22
CA GLN A 10 5.68 -10.87 2.83
C GLN A 10 4.17 -11.03 2.75
N SER A 11 3.55 -11.94 3.52
CA SER A 11 2.10 -12.16 3.48
C SER A 11 1.32 -10.93 3.91
N MET A 12 1.61 -10.37 5.09
CA MET A 12 0.87 -9.22 5.62
C MET A 12 1.06 -7.94 4.81
N VAL A 13 2.30 -7.63 4.42
CA VAL A 13 2.60 -6.42 3.65
C VAL A 13 1.99 -6.52 2.25
N PHE A 14 2.05 -7.70 1.63
CA PHE A 14 1.46 -7.92 0.32
C PHE A 14 -0.07 -7.84 0.37
N ASP A 15 -0.71 -8.54 1.31
CA ASP A 15 -2.17 -8.59 1.44
C ASP A 15 -2.77 -7.18 1.63
N VAL A 16 -2.29 -6.45 2.64
CA VAL A 16 -2.79 -5.10 2.94
C VAL A 16 -2.36 -4.09 1.89
N GLY A 17 -1.09 -4.15 1.46
CA GLY A 17 -0.53 -3.16 0.55
C GLY A 17 -1.08 -3.26 -0.87
N SER A 18 -1.32 -4.47 -1.38
CA SER A 18 -1.94 -4.67 -2.70
C SER A 18 -3.43 -4.29 -2.72
N THR A 19 -4.09 -4.35 -1.56
CA THR A 19 -5.49 -3.91 -1.41
C THR A 19 -5.62 -2.38 -1.45
N ILE A 20 -4.63 -1.64 -0.95
CA ILE A 20 -4.69 -0.18 -0.79
C ILE A 20 -4.00 0.57 -1.94
N CYS A 21 -2.86 0.08 -2.39
CA CYS A 21 -1.99 0.80 -3.31
C CYS A 21 -2.09 0.28 -4.74
N ALA A 22 -2.04 1.19 -5.71
CA ALA A 22 -1.74 0.82 -7.09
C ALA A 22 -0.32 0.23 -7.17
N PRO A 23 -0.01 -0.65 -8.16
CA PRO A 23 1.30 -1.27 -8.32
C PRO A 23 2.52 -0.32 -8.24
N PRO A 24 2.53 0.88 -8.87
CA PRO A 24 3.69 1.77 -8.78
C PRO A 24 3.89 2.35 -7.37
N ASP A 25 2.80 2.70 -6.68
CA ASP A 25 2.86 3.17 -5.30
C ASP A 25 3.28 2.04 -4.37
N TYR A 26 2.76 0.83 -4.56
CA TYR A 26 3.15 -0.33 -3.77
C TYR A 26 4.67 -0.58 -3.86
N ALA A 27 5.24 -0.62 -5.07
CA ALA A 27 6.69 -0.81 -5.26
C ALA A 27 7.51 0.30 -4.58
N ARG A 28 7.07 1.56 -4.70
CA ARG A 28 7.72 2.70 -4.03
C ARG A 28 7.62 2.63 -2.51
N LEU A 29 6.47 2.18 -1.98
CA LEU A 29 6.19 2.15 -0.54
C LEU A 29 6.77 0.91 0.16
N THR A 30 7.03 -0.17 -0.59
CA THR A 30 7.56 -1.45 -0.07
C THR A 30 8.99 -1.77 -0.48
N GLY A 31 9.62 -0.91 -1.29
CA GLY A 31 11.00 -1.07 -1.75
C GLY A 31 12.01 -1.43 -0.66
N VAL A 32 13.05 -2.17 -1.07
CA VAL A 32 14.10 -2.69 -0.19
C VAL A 32 14.75 -1.51 0.56
N GLY A 33 14.68 -1.55 1.90
CA GLY A 33 15.29 -0.52 2.76
C GLY A 33 14.33 0.44 3.45
N ARG A 34 13.00 0.27 3.32
CA ARG A 34 12.06 1.13 4.05
C ARG A 34 12.00 0.81 5.54
N ARG A 35 12.90 1.45 6.31
CA ARG A 35 13.10 1.23 7.76
C ARG A 35 11.79 1.26 8.56
N ARG A 36 10.86 2.17 8.24
CA ARG A 36 9.56 2.25 8.92
C ARG A 36 8.71 1.01 8.70
N LEU A 37 8.60 0.52 7.46
CA LEU A 37 7.86 -0.71 7.16
C LEU A 37 8.51 -1.92 7.84
N LEU A 38 9.85 -1.99 7.83
CA LEU A 38 10.60 -3.03 8.53
C LEU A 38 10.36 -3.01 10.04
N ALA A 39 10.37 -1.83 10.66
CA ALA A 39 10.12 -1.68 12.09
C ALA A 39 8.68 -2.10 12.45
N LEU A 40 7.68 -1.70 11.65
CA LEU A 40 6.28 -2.09 11.87
C LEU A 40 6.09 -3.60 11.72
N SER A 41 6.61 -4.20 10.66
CA SER A 41 6.50 -5.65 10.46
C SER A 41 7.28 -6.45 11.51
N ALA A 42 8.45 -5.96 11.94
CA ALA A 42 9.23 -6.59 13.00
C ALA A 42 8.52 -6.51 14.35
N GLY A 43 7.89 -5.37 14.67
CA GLY A 43 7.07 -5.21 15.88
C GLY A 43 5.87 -6.17 15.89
N LEU A 44 5.11 -6.22 14.79
CA LEU A 44 3.97 -7.14 14.65
C LEU A 44 4.40 -8.61 14.76
N TYR A 45 5.54 -8.97 14.16
CA TYR A 45 6.11 -10.31 14.29
C TYR A 45 6.57 -10.60 15.72
N GLY A 46 7.15 -9.62 16.42
CA GLY A 46 7.49 -9.76 17.83
C GLY A 46 6.26 -10.01 18.71
N LEU A 47 5.17 -9.28 18.45
CA LEU A 47 3.89 -9.50 19.13
C LEU A 47 3.30 -10.89 18.83
N SER A 48 3.49 -11.42 17.63
CA SER A 48 2.97 -12.75 17.25
C SER A 48 3.68 -13.90 17.95
N LEU A 49 4.86 -13.66 18.54
CA LEU A 49 5.56 -14.67 19.34
C LEU A 49 4.88 -14.93 20.69
N ILE A 50 4.00 -14.03 21.13
CA ILE A 50 3.22 -14.18 22.38
C ILE A 50 1.91 -14.91 22.04
N PRO A 51 1.69 -16.16 22.51
CA PRO A 51 0.56 -16.98 22.08
C PRO A 51 -0.80 -16.33 22.27
N LEU A 52 -1.00 -15.64 23.40
CA LEU A 52 -2.25 -14.96 23.73
C LEU A 52 -2.55 -13.76 22.80
N ILE A 53 -1.51 -13.08 22.34
CA ILE A 53 -1.62 -11.88 21.48
C ILE A 53 -1.68 -12.26 20.00
N ASN A 54 -1.13 -13.42 19.64
CA ASN A 54 -1.03 -13.88 18.25
C ASN A 54 -2.38 -13.88 17.52
N LEU A 55 -3.49 -14.19 18.21
CA LEU A 55 -4.85 -14.14 17.67
C LEU A 55 -5.25 -12.73 17.19
N ALA A 56 -4.75 -11.68 17.83
CA ALA A 56 -5.07 -10.29 17.51
C ALA A 56 -4.09 -9.67 16.50
N VAL A 57 -2.93 -10.30 16.25
CA VAL A 57 -1.89 -9.76 15.36
C VAL A 57 -2.39 -9.48 13.94
N PRO A 58 -3.20 -10.35 13.29
CA PRO A 58 -3.74 -10.03 11.97
C PRO A 58 -4.57 -8.74 11.97
N ILE A 59 -5.38 -8.51 13.01
CA ILE A 59 -6.21 -7.31 13.16
C ILE A 59 -5.32 -6.07 13.30
N TYR A 60 -4.34 -6.11 14.21
CA TYR A 60 -3.39 -5.02 14.37
C TYR A 60 -2.56 -4.78 13.10
N GLY A 61 -2.21 -5.86 12.40
CA GLY A 61 -1.49 -5.84 11.14
C GLY A 61 -2.22 -5.05 10.07
N VAL A 62 -3.48 -5.38 9.84
CA VAL A 62 -4.33 -4.67 8.89
C VAL A 62 -4.41 -3.19 9.27
N VAL A 63 -4.71 -2.85 10.52
CA VAL A 63 -4.86 -1.45 10.95
C VAL A 63 -3.57 -0.65 10.77
N VAL A 64 -2.45 -1.17 11.27
CA VAL A 64 -1.15 -0.48 11.27
C VAL A 64 -0.60 -0.33 9.85
N LEU A 65 -0.66 -1.40 9.05
CA LEU A 65 -0.20 -1.37 7.67
C LEU A 65 -1.11 -0.48 6.80
N SER A 66 -2.43 -0.50 7.05
CA SER A 66 -3.36 0.38 6.35
C SER A 66 -3.02 1.84 6.58
N HIS A 67 -2.80 2.25 7.83
CA HIS A 67 -2.35 3.61 8.12
C HIS A 67 -1.03 3.95 7.43
N TYR A 68 -0.06 3.04 7.44
CA TYR A 68 1.22 3.24 6.77
C TYR A 68 1.05 3.46 5.25
N PHE A 69 0.23 2.63 4.59
CA PHE A 69 0.00 2.71 3.15
C PHE A 69 -0.85 3.94 2.77
N PHE A 70 -1.92 4.24 3.51
CA PHE A 70 -2.73 5.44 3.29
C PHE A 70 -1.91 6.73 3.46
N GLN A 71 -1.07 6.81 4.49
CA GLN A 71 -0.16 7.96 4.65
C GLN A 71 0.84 8.07 3.49
N GLY A 72 1.35 6.93 3.02
CA GLY A 72 2.25 6.86 1.88
C GLY A 72 1.63 7.39 0.59
N VAL A 73 0.40 6.98 0.30
CA VAL A 73 -0.35 7.40 -0.89
C VAL A 73 -0.80 8.86 -0.77
N ALA A 74 -1.34 9.28 0.38
CA ALA A 74 -1.78 10.66 0.62
C ALA A 74 -0.61 11.66 0.57
N GLY A 75 0.56 11.29 1.12
CA GLY A 75 1.77 12.10 1.03
C GLY A 75 2.33 12.20 -0.40
N ALA A 76 2.13 11.16 -1.22
CA ALA A 76 2.52 11.18 -2.63
C ALA A 76 1.61 12.10 -3.47
N GLY A 77 0.30 12.13 -3.18
CA GLY A 77 -0.68 12.99 -3.86
C GLY A 77 -0.42 14.49 -3.66
N ASN A 78 0.07 14.89 -2.49
CA ASN A 78 0.42 16.30 -2.20
C ASN A 78 1.77 16.74 -2.78
N SER A 79 2.54 15.83 -3.38
CA SER A 79 3.82 16.14 -4.05
C SER A 79 3.68 16.23 -5.58
N ALA A 80 2.48 16.04 -6.11
CA ALA A 80 2.20 16.27 -7.52
C ALA A 80 2.07 17.80 -7.77
N PRO A 81 2.77 18.37 -8.77
CA PRO A 81 2.56 19.77 -9.13
C PRO A 81 1.09 20.00 -9.51
N PRO A 82 0.50 21.18 -9.21
CA PRO A 82 -0.86 21.50 -9.60
C PRO A 82 -0.92 21.70 -11.11
N GLY A 83 -1.12 20.62 -11.87
CA GLY A 83 -1.13 20.70 -13.33
C GLY A 83 -1.12 19.32 -13.98
N GLY A 84 -2.29 18.68 -14.05
CA GLY A 84 -2.43 17.35 -14.64
C GLY A 84 -3.88 17.09 -15.05
N ASN A 85 -4.35 17.92 -15.97
CA ASN A 85 -5.48 17.71 -16.90
C ASN A 85 -6.46 16.57 -16.55
N ARG A 86 -7.60 16.92 -15.93
CA ARG A 86 -8.80 16.07 -15.94
C ARG A 86 -9.39 16.10 -17.36
N THR A 87 -8.84 15.33 -18.29
CA THR A 87 -9.55 15.02 -19.54
C THR A 87 -10.53 13.89 -19.29
N HIS A 88 -11.77 14.29 -19.09
CA HIS A 88 -12.97 13.49 -19.31
C HIS A 88 -12.83 12.64 -20.59
N PRO A 89 -13.06 11.32 -20.56
CA PRO A 89 -13.19 10.55 -21.77
C PRO A 89 -14.61 10.69 -22.34
N ARG A 90 -14.68 10.86 -23.66
CA ARG A 90 -15.85 10.78 -24.56
C ARG A 90 -16.67 12.05 -24.80
N GLU A 91 -16.29 12.77 -25.85
CA GLU A 91 -17.29 13.21 -26.82
C GLU A 91 -16.79 12.84 -28.22
N LYS A 92 -17.41 11.81 -28.81
CA LYS A 92 -17.16 11.39 -30.20
C LYS A 92 -17.71 12.50 -31.10
N ALA A 93 -16.85 13.26 -31.75
CA ALA A 93 -17.22 14.14 -32.84
C ALA A 93 -17.82 13.30 -33.98
N ILE A 94 -19.14 13.37 -34.13
CA ILE A 94 -19.89 12.84 -35.26
C ILE A 94 -19.59 13.78 -36.44
N ALA A 95 -18.67 13.36 -37.32
CA ALA A 95 -18.47 14.01 -38.60
C ALA A 95 -19.70 13.76 -39.49
N ARG A 96 -20.47 14.81 -39.76
CA ARG A 96 -21.57 14.81 -40.72
C ARG A 96 -21.01 15.24 -42.08
N PRO A 97 -21.10 14.43 -43.15
CA PRO A 97 -20.64 14.85 -44.46
C PRO A 97 -21.66 15.81 -45.07
N SER A 98 -21.18 17.00 -45.45
CA SER A 98 -21.89 17.97 -46.27
C SER A 98 -22.12 17.41 -47.68
N ARG A 99 -23.39 17.38 -48.10
CA ARG A 99 -23.81 17.31 -49.50
C ARG A 99 -24.27 18.71 -49.91
#